data_AF-A0A957YZF0-F1
#
_entry.id   AF-A0A957YZF0-F1
#
_cell.length_a   1.000
_cell.length_b   1.000
_cell.length_c   1.000
_cell.angle_alpha   90.00
_cell.angle_beta   90.00
_cell.angle_gamma   90.00
#
_symmetry.space_group_name_H-M   'P 1'
#
loop_
_entity.id
_entity.type
_entity.pdbx_description
1 polymer ?
#
loop_
_entity_poly.entity_id
_entity_poly.type
_entity_poly.pdbx_seq_one_letter_code
_entity_poly.pdbx_strand_id
1 'polypeptide(L)'
;MYRKIHLMFGALLALTLILSACGGAAPAAEEEAPAAADADAESGAAEEAAPSSEQAVAGADGSHEAPMLAEKVAAGELPPLDERIPAEPLVIEPFGEIGQYGGTLHRFDTDTNGNRLTMFMYGYSPVHWVRDGLDKRPGLAKGWDFNEDKTEYTLFFREGTRWSDGEPFTVDDFLYWWEEMVLNPDHSDVPPDYLISGGKLAEVTKVDDYTLNFKFAAPSPLFLDRLAMWPNGMQPGSERLFVPKHYLEQFNPKFNSEYTTYEVHDEKMDWRA
;
A
#
# COMPACT_ATOMS: atom_id res chain seq x y z
N MET A 1 -9.99 -52.52 -7.85
CA MET A 1 -11.32 -52.16 -7.29
C MET A 1 -11.15 -50.77 -6.71
N TYR A 2 -11.52 -49.63 -7.30
CA TYR A 2 -12.27 -49.25 -8.50
C TYR A 2 -11.41 -48.28 -9.33
N ARG A 3 -11.12 -48.65 -10.59
CA ARG A 3 -10.45 -47.81 -11.59
C ARG A 3 -11.27 -47.99 -12.86
N LYS A 4 -12.42 -47.30 -12.95
CA LYS A 4 -13.40 -47.39 -14.06
C LYS A 4 -14.57 -46.42 -13.85
N ILE A 5 -14.37 -45.11 -13.98
CA ILE A 5 -15.43 -44.15 -14.33
C ILE A 5 -14.82 -43.06 -15.22
N HIS A 6 -14.39 -43.43 -16.42
CA HIS A 6 -14.26 -42.54 -17.57
C HIS A 6 -14.61 -43.41 -18.79
N LEU A 7 -15.28 -42.82 -19.78
CA LEU A 7 -15.95 -43.41 -20.95
C LEU A 7 -17.41 -43.84 -20.74
N MET A 8 -18.33 -42.90 -20.98
CA MET A 8 -19.52 -43.20 -21.78
C MET A 8 -19.65 -42.16 -22.90
N PHE A 9 -19.42 -42.66 -24.13
CA PHE A 9 -20.06 -42.37 -25.42
C PHE A 9 -20.58 -40.95 -25.69
N GLY A 10 -20.21 -40.25 -26.76
CA GLY A 10 -19.92 -40.74 -28.11
C GLY A 10 -20.98 -40.19 -29.08
N ALA A 11 -20.55 -39.34 -30.00
CA ALA A 11 -21.30 -38.47 -30.90
C ALA A 11 -22.36 -39.15 -31.81
N LEU A 12 -23.37 -38.37 -32.23
CA LEU A 12 -23.94 -38.47 -33.58
C LEU A 12 -24.50 -37.12 -34.05
N LEU A 13 -24.22 -36.81 -35.32
CA LEU A 13 -24.44 -35.56 -36.04
C LEU A 13 -25.43 -35.83 -37.20
N ALA A 14 -26.12 -34.77 -37.66
CA ALA A 14 -26.79 -34.59 -38.97
C ALA A 14 -28.33 -34.59 -39.04
N LEU A 15 -28.88 -33.36 -39.02
CA LEU A 15 -29.64 -32.67 -40.08
C LEU A 15 -30.78 -33.40 -40.84
N THR A 16 -32.01 -32.91 -40.68
CA THR A 16 -33.00 -32.75 -41.77
C THR A 16 -33.95 -31.56 -41.50
N LEU A 17 -33.97 -30.61 -42.45
CA LEU A 17 -34.96 -29.53 -42.63
C LEU A 17 -36.17 -30.05 -43.44
N ILE A 18 -37.39 -29.56 -43.14
CA ILE A 18 -38.27 -28.73 -44.02
C ILE A 18 -39.74 -28.74 -43.52
N LEU A 19 -40.17 -27.51 -43.17
CA LEU A 19 -41.44 -26.77 -43.32
C LEU A 19 -42.86 -27.30 -42.98
N SER A 20 -43.58 -26.30 -42.40
CA SER A 20 -45.01 -25.91 -42.58
C SER A 20 -46.04 -26.56 -41.65
N ALA A 21 -46.98 -25.84 -41.01
CA ALA A 21 -47.36 -24.43 -41.12
C ALA A 21 -48.28 -24.00 -39.94
N CYS A 22 -48.37 -22.66 -39.78
CA CYS A 22 -49.50 -21.85 -39.29
C CYS A 22 -49.86 -21.84 -37.80
N GLY A 23 -49.72 -20.66 -37.19
CA GLY A 23 -50.51 -20.28 -36.01
C GLY A 23 -50.05 -19.04 -35.24
N GLY A 24 -50.26 -17.84 -35.80
CA GLY A 24 -50.48 -16.59 -35.03
C GLY A 24 -49.26 -15.85 -34.48
N ALA A 25 -48.87 -14.76 -35.14
CA ALA A 25 -47.97 -13.75 -34.59
C ALA A 25 -48.79 -12.67 -33.83
N ALA A 26 -48.39 -12.37 -32.59
CA ALA A 26 -48.71 -11.14 -31.89
C ALA A 26 -47.39 -10.48 -31.45
N PRO A 27 -47.19 -9.17 -31.66
CA PRO A 27 -45.91 -8.51 -31.40
C PRO A 27 -45.70 -8.27 -29.89
N ALA A 28 -44.43 -8.40 -29.47
CA ALA A 28 -43.98 -8.04 -28.14
C ALA A 28 -44.08 -6.53 -27.93
N ALA A 29 -44.60 -6.12 -26.76
CA ALA A 29 -44.65 -4.73 -26.32
C ALA A 29 -43.26 -4.30 -25.81
N GLU A 30 -42.77 -3.16 -26.30
CA GLU A 30 -41.69 -2.39 -25.69
C GLU A 30 -42.14 -1.84 -24.34
N GLU A 31 -41.32 -2.02 -23.31
CA GLU A 31 -41.49 -1.40 -22.00
C GLU A 31 -40.73 -0.06 -22.01
N GLU A 32 -41.47 1.05 -22.12
CA GLU A 32 -40.94 2.42 -22.01
C GLU A 32 -40.39 2.69 -20.61
N ALA A 33 -39.19 3.26 -20.54
CA ALA A 33 -38.61 3.82 -19.33
C ALA A 33 -39.46 5.02 -18.82
N PRO A 34 -39.68 5.18 -17.50
CA PRO A 34 -40.39 6.36 -17.01
C PRO A 34 -39.50 7.60 -17.16
N ALA A 35 -40.11 8.66 -17.70
CA ALA A 35 -39.53 9.98 -17.89
C ALA A 35 -39.02 10.59 -16.57
N ALA A 36 -37.87 11.26 -16.64
CA ALA A 36 -37.33 12.08 -15.58
C ALA A 36 -38.31 13.22 -15.25
N ALA A 37 -38.75 13.28 -14.00
CA ALA A 37 -39.47 14.42 -13.47
C ALA A 37 -38.45 15.48 -13.03
N ASP A 38 -38.54 16.67 -13.62
CA ASP A 38 -37.93 17.89 -13.11
C ASP A 38 -38.42 18.13 -11.67
N ALA A 39 -37.50 18.10 -10.72
CA ALA A 39 -37.71 18.60 -9.38
C ALA A 39 -36.72 19.75 -9.16
N ASP A 40 -37.22 20.96 -9.39
CA ASP A 40 -36.66 22.18 -8.82
C ASP A 40 -36.63 22.03 -7.29
N ALA A 41 -35.44 21.82 -6.75
CA ALA A 41 -35.15 21.97 -5.34
C ALA A 41 -34.03 23.01 -5.22
N GLU A 42 -34.42 24.26 -4.95
CA GLU A 42 -33.52 25.29 -4.44
C GLU A 42 -32.88 24.80 -3.13
N SER A 43 -31.67 24.26 -3.25
CA SER A 43 -30.76 24.07 -2.14
C SER A 43 -29.88 25.31 -2.07
N GLY A 44 -30.17 26.19 -1.11
CA GLY A 44 -29.30 27.31 -0.78
C GLY A 44 -27.94 26.82 -0.31
N ALA A 45 -27.00 26.68 -1.25
CA ALA A 45 -25.59 26.55 -0.96
C ALA A 45 -25.09 27.92 -0.52
N ALA A 46 -24.76 28.06 0.77
CA ALA A 46 -23.86 29.11 1.19
C ALA A 46 -22.55 28.92 0.41
N GLU A 47 -22.19 29.92 -0.39
CA GLU A 47 -20.92 29.99 -1.09
C GLU A 47 -19.82 30.15 -0.03
N GLU A 48 -19.32 29.03 0.47
CA GLU A 48 -18.13 28.99 1.30
C GLU A 48 -16.95 29.30 0.37
N ALA A 49 -16.39 30.49 0.56
CA ALA A 49 -15.31 31.02 -0.26
C ALA A 49 -14.16 30.00 -0.35
N ALA A 50 -13.75 29.70 -1.58
CA ALA A 50 -12.57 28.87 -1.84
C ALA A 50 -11.36 29.44 -1.06
N PRO A 51 -10.64 28.63 -0.27
CA PRO A 51 -9.45 29.13 0.40
C PRO A 51 -8.43 29.57 -0.65
N SER A 52 -7.96 30.81 -0.47
CA SER A 52 -6.89 31.43 -1.23
C SER A 52 -5.69 30.48 -1.31
N SER A 53 -5.08 30.36 -2.49
CA SER A 53 -3.80 29.67 -2.68
C SER A 53 -2.72 30.37 -1.84
N GLU A 54 -2.46 29.87 -0.64
CA GLU A 54 -1.41 30.37 0.23
C GLU A 54 -0.04 29.94 -0.31
N GLN A 55 0.80 30.93 -0.58
CA GLN A 55 2.11 30.74 -1.22
C GLN A 55 3.05 29.97 -0.29
N ALA A 56 3.80 29.03 -0.88
CA ALA A 56 4.79 28.21 -0.20
C ALA A 56 5.83 29.07 0.55
N VAL A 57 6.17 28.71 1.78
CA VAL A 57 7.28 29.32 2.51
C VAL A 57 8.54 28.50 2.22
N ALA A 58 9.61 29.17 1.77
CA ALA A 58 10.88 28.53 1.46
C ALA A 58 11.73 28.35 2.74
N GLY A 59 12.24 27.13 2.94
CA GLY A 59 13.34 26.81 3.84
C GLY A 59 14.69 27.34 3.33
N ALA A 60 15.70 27.29 4.20
CA ALA A 60 17.00 27.96 4.00
C ALA A 60 17.82 27.40 2.82
N ASP A 61 17.52 26.21 2.33
CA ASP A 61 18.15 25.53 1.19
C ASP A 61 17.34 25.62 -0.12
N GLY A 62 16.21 26.32 -0.11
CA GLY A 62 15.27 26.38 -1.24
C GLY A 62 14.25 25.23 -1.27
N SER A 63 14.24 24.35 -0.26
CA SER A 63 13.11 23.48 0.00
C SER A 63 11.88 24.31 0.37
N HIS A 64 10.69 23.81 0.06
CA HIS A 64 9.44 24.48 0.42
C HIS A 64 8.61 23.56 1.31
N GLU A 65 7.79 24.15 2.18
CA GLU A 65 6.76 23.42 2.92
C GLU A 65 5.40 24.05 2.74
N ALA A 66 4.36 23.27 3.07
CA ALA A 66 3.00 23.77 3.09
C ALA A 66 2.87 24.91 4.11
N PRO A 67 2.14 26.00 3.79
CA PRO A 67 1.97 27.15 4.68
C PRO A 67 1.51 26.76 6.10
N MET A 68 0.55 25.82 6.20
CA MET A 68 0.08 25.30 7.49
C MET A 68 1.16 24.63 8.35
N LEU A 69 2.24 24.12 7.75
CA LEU A 69 3.37 23.53 8.48
C LEU A 69 4.34 24.62 8.92
N ALA A 70 4.59 25.62 8.06
CA ALA A 70 5.40 26.78 8.41
C ALA A 70 4.80 27.56 9.61
N GLU A 71 3.47 27.67 9.68
CA GLU A 71 2.78 28.25 10.84
C GLU A 71 3.05 27.48 12.13
N LYS A 72 3.04 26.14 12.08
CA LYS A 72 3.37 25.28 13.23
C LYS A 72 4.83 25.43 13.64
N VAL A 73 5.75 25.57 12.68
CA VAL A 73 7.16 25.86 12.97
C VAL A 73 7.29 27.21 13.66
N ALA A 74 6.63 28.25 13.15
CA ALA A 74 6.63 29.58 13.76
C ALA A 74 6.02 29.60 15.17
N ALA A 75 5.03 28.74 15.43
CA ALA A 75 4.43 28.54 16.74
C ALA A 75 5.30 27.69 17.71
N GLY A 76 6.38 27.06 17.21
CA GLY A 76 7.22 26.15 17.99
C GLY A 76 6.58 24.77 18.25
N GLU A 77 5.53 24.43 17.50
CA GLU A 77 4.82 23.14 17.59
C GLU A 77 5.43 22.06 16.68
N LEU A 78 6.27 22.46 15.72
CA LEU A 78 6.91 21.57 14.77
C LEU A 78 8.39 21.97 14.57
N PRO A 79 9.32 21.02 14.50
CA PRO A 79 10.70 21.31 14.12
C PRO A 79 10.78 21.91 12.70
N PRO A 80 11.82 22.70 12.39
CA PRO A 80 12.03 23.23 11.06
C PRO A 80 12.18 22.10 10.02
N LEU A 81 11.96 22.42 8.75
CA LEU A 81 11.88 21.43 7.66
C LEU A 81 13.16 20.60 7.50
N ASP A 82 14.33 21.23 7.61
CA ASP A 82 15.65 20.59 7.51
C ASP A 82 15.91 19.55 8.60
N GLU A 83 15.26 19.67 9.77
CA GLU A 83 15.31 18.66 10.84
C GLU A 83 14.31 17.51 10.63
N ARG A 84 13.34 17.68 9.73
CA ARG A 84 12.27 16.70 9.45
C ARG A 84 12.51 15.87 8.20
N ILE A 85 13.24 16.39 7.22
CA ILE A 85 13.55 15.67 5.99
C ILE A 85 14.80 14.79 6.18
N PRO A 86 14.86 13.61 5.53
CA PRO A 86 16.08 12.81 5.52
C PRO A 86 17.21 13.52 4.75
N ALA A 87 18.45 13.09 4.98
CA ALA A 87 19.63 13.66 4.31
C ALA A 87 19.57 13.52 2.77
N GLU A 88 18.98 12.42 2.29
CA GLU A 88 18.75 12.14 0.88
C GLU A 88 17.25 11.89 0.65
N PRO A 89 16.42 12.94 0.50
CA PRO A 89 14.98 12.77 0.30
C PRO A 89 14.66 12.16 -1.07
N LEU A 90 13.50 11.50 -1.16
CA LEU A 90 12.98 11.04 -2.44
C LEU A 90 12.56 12.26 -3.28
N VAL A 91 13.22 12.47 -4.41
CA VAL A 91 12.87 13.52 -5.37
C VAL A 91 11.91 12.96 -6.40
N ILE A 92 10.73 13.58 -6.51
CA ILE A 92 9.70 13.18 -7.48
C ILE A 92 9.64 14.21 -8.61
N GLU A 93 9.86 13.75 -9.83
CA GLU A 93 9.61 14.56 -11.03
C GLU A 93 8.09 14.67 -11.27
N PRO A 94 7.54 15.89 -11.34
CA PRO A 94 6.12 16.09 -11.60
C PRO A 94 5.71 15.59 -13.00
N PHE A 95 4.47 15.14 -13.12
CA PHE A 95 3.92 14.70 -14.42
C PHE A 95 3.75 15.86 -15.41
N GLY A 96 3.26 17.00 -14.92
CA GLY A 96 3.03 18.21 -15.71
C GLY A 96 3.96 19.31 -15.25
N GLU A 97 3.49 20.08 -14.28
CA GLU A 97 4.25 21.18 -13.67
C GLU A 97 4.47 20.95 -12.18
N ILE A 98 5.36 21.75 -11.60
CA ILE A 98 5.57 21.78 -10.16
C ILE A 98 4.25 22.19 -9.49
N GLY A 99 3.79 21.38 -8.54
CA GLY A 99 2.53 21.60 -7.84
C GLY A 99 2.54 22.81 -6.92
N GLN A 100 1.36 23.19 -6.46
CA GLN A 100 1.15 24.22 -5.43
C GLN A 100 0.62 23.56 -4.15
N TYR A 101 1.00 24.10 -2.98
CA TYR A 101 0.46 23.61 -1.71
C TYR A 101 -0.99 24.05 -1.51
N GLY A 102 -1.70 23.28 -0.68
CA GLY A 102 -3.03 23.62 -0.17
C GLY A 102 -4.17 22.90 -0.88
N GLY A 103 -5.39 23.27 -0.48
CA GLY A 103 -6.63 22.67 -0.93
C GLY A 103 -7.03 21.41 -0.14
N THR A 104 -8.28 20.98 -0.38
CA THR A 104 -8.87 19.78 0.22
C THR A 104 -9.30 18.83 -0.89
N LEU A 105 -8.74 17.61 -0.90
CA LEU A 105 -9.15 16.56 -1.82
C LEU A 105 -10.44 15.90 -1.32
N HIS A 106 -11.60 16.41 -1.75
CA HIS A 106 -12.91 15.81 -1.45
C HIS A 106 -13.12 14.53 -2.25
N ARG A 107 -13.38 13.41 -1.55
CA ARG A 107 -13.65 12.11 -2.18
C ARG A 107 -14.80 11.40 -1.50
N PHE A 108 -15.37 10.45 -2.23
CA PHE A 108 -16.26 9.45 -1.67
C PHE A 108 -15.58 8.08 -1.78
N ASP A 109 -15.78 7.24 -0.77
CA ASP A 109 -15.45 5.83 -0.83
C ASP A 109 -16.64 5.03 -0.31
N THR A 110 -16.89 3.90 -0.96
CA THR A 110 -17.92 2.93 -0.54
C THR A 110 -17.31 1.80 0.27
N ASP A 111 -15.98 1.70 0.33
CA ASP A 111 -15.28 0.71 1.14
C ASP A 111 -15.23 1.14 2.60
N THR A 112 -16.02 0.46 3.43
CA THR A 112 -16.06 0.69 4.88
C THR A 112 -14.76 0.27 5.58
N ASN A 113 -13.91 -0.51 4.92
CA ASN A 113 -12.64 -0.95 5.46
C ASN A 113 -11.48 0.00 5.10
N GLY A 114 -11.72 1.05 4.31
CA GLY A 114 -10.71 2.04 3.96
C GLY A 114 -9.56 1.50 3.09
N ASN A 115 -9.69 0.31 2.47
CA ASN A 115 -8.60 -0.29 1.69
C ASN A 115 -8.21 0.59 0.51
N ARG A 116 -9.20 1.19 -0.16
CA ARG A 116 -8.91 2.12 -1.25
C ARG A 116 -8.18 3.35 -0.72
N LEU A 117 -8.56 3.89 0.44
CA LEU A 117 -7.83 5.02 1.05
C LEU A 117 -6.37 4.67 1.31
N THR A 118 -6.09 3.50 1.89
CA THR A 118 -4.72 3.01 2.11
C THR A 118 -3.93 2.90 0.81
N MET A 119 -4.57 2.54 -0.30
CA MET A 119 -3.92 2.48 -1.61
C MET A 119 -3.47 3.84 -2.13
N PHE A 120 -4.09 4.95 -1.70
CA PHE A 120 -3.62 6.29 -2.01
C PHE A 120 -2.45 6.74 -1.14
N MET A 121 -2.25 6.09 0.01
CA MET A 121 -1.16 6.37 0.95
C MET A 121 0.12 5.59 0.59
N TYR A 122 0.37 5.36 -0.70
CA TYR A 122 1.46 4.57 -1.31
C TYR A 122 2.88 5.14 -1.06
N GLY A 123 3.15 5.77 0.09
CA GLY A 123 4.40 6.48 0.38
C GLY A 123 5.50 5.63 1.01
N TYR A 124 5.17 4.45 1.55
CA TYR A 124 6.05 3.70 2.45
C TYR A 124 6.63 2.41 1.83
N SER A 125 6.30 2.09 0.58
CA SER A 125 6.91 0.95 -0.11
C SER A 125 8.41 1.21 -0.37
N PRO A 126 9.30 0.22 -0.13
CA PRO A 126 10.74 0.39 -0.36
C PRO A 126 11.08 0.75 -1.81
N VAL A 127 10.36 0.13 -2.74
CA VAL A 127 10.57 0.23 -4.18
C VAL A 127 9.24 0.61 -4.82
N HIS A 128 9.27 1.43 -5.87
CA HIS A 128 8.09 1.78 -6.65
C HIS A 128 8.26 1.35 -8.11
N TRP A 129 7.16 0.96 -8.75
CA TRP A 129 7.14 0.94 -10.22
C TRP A 129 7.29 2.36 -10.77
N VAL A 130 8.04 2.51 -11.85
CA VAL A 130 7.93 3.70 -12.69
C VAL A 130 6.60 3.67 -13.43
N ARG A 131 6.19 4.82 -13.97
CA ARG A 131 4.82 5.04 -14.47
C ARG A 131 4.35 4.02 -15.52
N ASP A 132 5.24 3.58 -16.40
CA ASP A 132 4.89 2.61 -17.46
C ASP A 132 4.87 1.15 -16.97
N GLY A 133 5.25 0.90 -15.71
CA GLY A 133 5.34 -0.42 -15.11
C GLY A 133 6.47 -1.28 -15.67
N LEU A 134 7.37 -0.71 -16.48
CA LEU A 134 8.45 -1.44 -17.15
C LEU A 134 9.74 -1.47 -16.32
N ASP A 135 9.91 -0.49 -15.43
CA ASP A 135 11.08 -0.38 -14.56
C ASP A 135 10.70 -0.03 -13.11
N LYS A 136 11.67 -0.11 -12.20
CA LYS A 136 11.52 0.27 -10.79
C LYS A 136 12.32 1.52 -10.48
N ARG A 137 11.90 2.24 -9.45
CA ARG A 137 12.61 3.39 -8.89
C ARG A 137 12.64 3.32 -7.36
N PRO A 138 13.58 4.05 -6.72
CA PRO A 138 13.59 4.22 -5.27
C PRO A 138 12.24 4.69 -4.70
N GLY A 139 11.88 4.14 -3.55
CA GLY A 139 10.77 4.59 -2.70
C GLY A 139 11.32 5.00 -1.33
N LEU A 140 10.85 4.32 -0.27
CA LEU A 140 11.42 4.43 1.08
C LEU A 140 12.89 4.00 1.11
N ALA A 141 13.24 2.96 0.36
CA ALA A 141 14.65 2.65 0.09
C ALA A 141 15.21 3.67 -0.92
N LYS A 142 16.41 4.19 -0.66
CA LYS A 142 17.13 5.05 -1.61
C LYS A 142 17.74 4.28 -2.78
N GLY A 143 17.95 2.98 -2.61
CA GLY A 143 18.45 2.10 -3.66
C GLY A 143 18.59 0.67 -3.18
N TRP A 144 19.11 -0.18 -4.06
CA TRP A 144 19.34 -1.59 -3.79
C TRP A 144 20.48 -2.13 -4.66
N ASP A 145 21.09 -3.23 -4.21
CA ASP A 145 22.04 -4.05 -4.97
C ASP A 145 21.62 -5.51 -4.95
N PHE A 146 22.09 -6.30 -5.93
CA PHE A 146 21.90 -7.75 -5.96
C PHE A 146 23.03 -8.46 -6.71
N ASN A 147 23.27 -9.72 -6.38
CA ASN A 147 24.26 -10.55 -7.07
C ASN A 147 23.73 -11.11 -8.41
N GLU A 148 24.61 -11.54 -9.31
CA GLU A 148 24.22 -12.05 -10.65
C GLU A 148 23.20 -13.19 -10.59
N ASP A 149 23.33 -14.08 -9.59
CA ASP A 149 22.44 -15.23 -9.40
C ASP A 149 21.08 -14.87 -8.78
N LYS A 150 20.88 -13.62 -8.36
CA LYS A 150 19.66 -13.12 -7.72
C LYS A 150 19.28 -13.90 -6.45
N THR A 151 20.29 -14.35 -5.72
CA THR A 151 20.14 -15.05 -4.43
C THR A 151 20.42 -14.13 -3.25
N GLU A 152 20.95 -12.94 -3.48
CA GLU A 152 21.27 -11.98 -2.44
C GLU A 152 20.91 -10.57 -2.89
N TYR A 153 20.23 -9.84 -2.01
CA TYR A 153 19.78 -8.47 -2.23
C TYR A 153 20.12 -7.62 -1.02
N THR A 154 20.60 -6.41 -1.25
CA THR A 154 20.83 -5.41 -0.20
C THR A 154 19.94 -4.21 -0.48
N LEU A 155 19.13 -3.79 0.49
CA LEU A 155 18.32 -2.58 0.43
C LEU A 155 18.97 -1.50 1.29
N PHE A 156 19.09 -0.30 0.74
CA PHE A 156 19.61 0.88 1.42
C PHE A 156 18.47 1.86 1.68
N PHE A 157 18.25 2.22 2.94
CA PHE A 157 17.23 3.16 3.38
C PHE A 157 17.81 4.56 3.59
N ARG A 158 16.91 5.54 3.73
CA ARG A 158 17.26 6.96 3.82
C ARG A 158 17.53 7.36 5.27
N GLU A 159 18.78 7.66 5.57
CA GLU A 159 19.18 8.18 6.89
C GLU A 159 18.43 9.46 7.25
N GLY A 160 17.94 9.53 8.49
CA GLY A 160 17.16 10.66 9.00
C GLY A 160 15.67 10.61 8.63
N THR A 161 15.18 9.53 8.04
CA THR A 161 13.74 9.31 7.86
C THR A 161 13.07 9.15 9.23
N ARG A 162 11.85 9.65 9.38
CA ARG A 162 11.10 9.65 10.63
C ARG A 162 9.67 9.17 10.42
N TRP A 163 9.12 8.55 11.45
CA TRP A 163 7.68 8.34 11.57
C TRP A 163 6.95 9.69 11.74
N SER A 164 5.64 9.69 11.53
CA SER A 164 4.83 10.92 11.57
C SER A 164 4.77 11.58 12.94
N ASP A 165 5.10 10.85 14.01
CA ASP A 165 5.26 11.36 15.38
C ASP A 165 6.66 11.94 15.65
N GLY A 166 7.58 11.85 14.69
CA GLY A 166 8.95 12.37 14.76
C GLY A 166 9.99 11.36 15.19
N GLU A 167 9.60 10.16 15.62
CA GLU A 167 10.54 9.11 16.02
C GLU A 167 11.35 8.62 14.81
N PRO A 168 12.66 8.30 14.97
CA PRO A 168 13.48 7.83 13.87
C PRO A 168 12.95 6.53 13.27
N PHE A 169 12.87 6.49 11.94
CA PHE A 169 12.69 5.23 11.21
C PHE A 169 14.04 4.54 11.06
N THR A 170 14.10 3.25 11.38
CA THR A 170 15.28 2.41 11.12
C THR A 170 14.86 1.04 10.63
N VAL A 171 15.83 0.23 10.19
CA VAL A 171 15.54 -1.17 9.82
C VAL A 171 15.06 -2.02 11.01
N ASP A 172 15.17 -1.54 12.25
CA ASP A 172 14.60 -2.23 13.41
C ASP A 172 13.06 -2.26 13.37
N ASP A 173 12.41 -1.33 12.66
CA ASP A 173 10.97 -1.36 12.42
C ASP A 173 10.57 -2.52 11.49
N PHE A 174 11.45 -2.88 10.54
CA PHE A 174 11.28 -4.09 9.74
C PHE A 174 11.54 -5.33 10.57
N LEU A 175 12.64 -5.35 11.34
CA LEU A 175 13.03 -6.52 12.12
C LEU A 175 12.01 -6.83 13.21
N TYR A 176 11.41 -5.82 13.83
CA TYR A 176 10.31 -6.03 14.76
C TYR A 176 9.13 -6.73 14.08
N TRP A 177 8.68 -6.23 12.92
CA TRP A 177 7.63 -6.91 12.15
C TRP A 177 8.03 -8.34 11.77
N TRP A 178 9.26 -8.53 11.28
CA TRP A 178 9.75 -9.81 10.83
C TRP A 178 9.89 -10.84 11.97
N GLU A 179 10.53 -10.47 13.07
CA GLU A 179 10.88 -11.37 14.15
C GLU A 179 9.73 -11.56 15.14
N GLU A 180 9.03 -10.49 15.51
CA GLU A 180 8.04 -10.51 16.60
C GLU A 180 6.61 -10.76 16.12
N MET A 181 6.36 -10.62 14.82
CA MET A 181 5.03 -10.82 14.23
C MET A 181 5.05 -11.95 13.19
N VAL A 182 5.98 -11.94 12.23
CA VAL A 182 5.96 -12.92 11.13
C VAL A 182 6.58 -14.27 11.52
N LEU A 183 7.73 -14.26 12.20
CA LEU A 183 8.42 -15.48 12.62
C LEU A 183 7.93 -15.99 13.98
N ASN A 184 7.11 -15.20 14.67
CA ASN A 184 6.59 -15.55 15.97
C ASN A 184 5.35 -16.47 15.83
N PRO A 185 5.40 -17.72 16.32
CA PRO A 185 4.28 -18.65 16.22
C PRO A 185 3.03 -18.24 17.02
N ASP A 186 3.17 -17.29 17.96
CA ASP A 186 2.07 -16.78 18.77
C ASP A 186 1.33 -15.60 18.12
N HIS A 187 1.82 -15.10 16.98
CA HIS A 187 1.18 -14.05 16.19
C HIS A 187 0.53 -14.63 14.93
N SER A 188 -0.48 -13.95 14.39
CA SER A 188 -1.24 -14.40 13.22
C SER A 188 -0.59 -14.08 11.86
N ASP A 189 0.53 -13.35 11.86
CA ASP A 189 1.17 -12.92 10.61
C ASP A 189 1.96 -14.09 10.04
N VAL A 190 1.95 -14.20 8.71
CA VAL A 190 2.67 -15.26 8.01
C VAL A 190 3.72 -14.68 7.09
N PRO A 191 4.82 -15.41 6.84
CA PRO A 191 5.83 -14.92 5.93
C PRO A 191 5.28 -14.67 4.52
N PRO A 192 5.59 -13.52 3.91
CA PRO A 192 5.28 -13.25 2.51
C PRO A 192 5.89 -14.30 1.59
N ASP A 193 5.16 -14.67 0.55
CA ASP A 193 5.56 -15.69 -0.42
C ASP A 193 6.88 -15.35 -1.13
N TYR A 194 7.15 -14.07 -1.41
CA TYR A 194 8.39 -13.63 -2.07
C TYR A 194 9.60 -13.58 -1.16
N LEU A 195 9.43 -13.77 0.15
CA LEU A 195 10.52 -14.03 1.09
C LEU A 195 10.82 -15.53 1.21
N ILE A 196 10.18 -16.38 0.39
CA ILE A 196 10.46 -17.82 0.29
C ILE A 196 11.05 -18.13 -1.08
N SER A 197 12.23 -18.75 -1.11
CA SER A 197 12.82 -19.30 -2.33
C SER A 197 13.56 -20.60 -2.06
N GLY A 198 13.47 -21.56 -2.98
CA GLY A 198 14.02 -22.90 -2.77
C GLY A 198 13.36 -23.67 -1.62
N GLY A 199 12.11 -23.33 -1.29
CA GLY A 199 11.36 -23.92 -0.18
C GLY A 199 11.84 -23.48 1.22
N LYS A 200 12.65 -22.42 1.30
CA LYS A 200 13.15 -21.86 2.55
C LYS A 200 12.87 -20.36 2.61
N LEU A 201 12.64 -19.87 3.83
CA LEU A 201 12.60 -18.45 4.10
C LEU A 201 13.96 -17.81 3.85
N ALA A 202 13.94 -16.55 3.44
CA ALA A 202 15.11 -15.71 3.31
C ALA A 202 15.75 -15.49 4.69
N GLU A 203 17.08 -15.53 4.72
CA GLU A 203 17.86 -15.02 5.84
C GLU A 203 17.90 -13.50 5.72
N VAL A 204 17.35 -12.79 6.71
CA VAL A 204 17.38 -11.32 6.76
C VAL A 204 18.42 -10.90 7.79
N THR A 205 19.33 -10.00 7.40
CA THR A 205 20.41 -9.52 8.25
C THR A 205 20.41 -7.99 8.30
N LYS A 206 20.42 -7.44 9.52
CA LYS A 206 20.76 -6.04 9.77
C LYS A 206 22.25 -5.83 9.48
N VAL A 207 22.57 -5.00 8.48
CA VAL A 207 23.95 -4.58 8.21
C VAL A 207 24.30 -3.36 9.07
N ASP A 208 23.39 -2.38 9.10
CA ASP A 208 23.41 -1.20 9.96
C ASP A 208 21.96 -0.68 10.15
N ASP A 209 21.78 0.49 10.77
CA ASP A 209 20.46 1.06 11.07
C ASP A 209 19.62 1.40 9.83
N TYR A 210 20.23 1.48 8.64
CA TYR A 210 19.58 1.85 7.38
C TYR A 210 19.85 0.85 6.26
N THR A 211 20.35 -0.35 6.57
CA THR A 211 20.71 -1.34 5.54
C THR A 211 20.27 -2.75 5.94
N LEU A 212 19.45 -3.38 5.08
CA LEU A 212 19.05 -4.78 5.21
C LEU A 212 19.63 -5.61 4.07
N ASN A 213 20.18 -6.77 4.42
CA ASN A 213 20.55 -7.80 3.46
C ASN A 213 19.57 -8.97 3.53
N PHE A 214 19.18 -9.47 2.36
CA PHE A 214 18.28 -10.59 2.16
C PHE A 214 18.99 -11.66 1.37
N LYS A 215 19.13 -12.85 1.96
CA LYS A 215 19.78 -14.00 1.33
C LYS A 215 18.79 -15.14 1.17
N PHE A 216 18.67 -15.63 -0.06
CA PHE A 216 17.72 -16.65 -0.48
C PHE A 216 18.43 -17.98 -0.74
N ALA A 217 17.76 -19.10 -0.46
CA ALA A 217 18.31 -20.43 -0.70
C ALA A 217 18.31 -20.84 -2.19
N ALA A 218 17.57 -20.12 -3.04
CA ALA A 218 17.57 -20.25 -4.49
C ALA A 218 17.28 -18.86 -5.12
N PRO A 219 17.48 -18.68 -6.43
CA PRO A 219 17.23 -17.39 -7.09
C PRO A 219 15.82 -16.85 -6.79
N SER A 220 15.71 -15.57 -6.44
CA SER A 220 14.44 -14.87 -6.20
C SER A 220 14.32 -13.67 -7.14
N PRO A 221 14.14 -13.89 -8.46
CA PRO A 221 14.22 -12.82 -9.46
C PRO A 221 13.09 -11.79 -9.39
N LEU A 222 12.01 -12.10 -8.68
CA LEU A 222 10.83 -11.25 -8.53
C LEU A 222 10.83 -10.47 -7.21
N PHE A 223 11.87 -10.57 -6.38
CA PHE A 223 11.88 -9.93 -5.06
C PHE A 223 11.60 -8.43 -5.13
N LEU A 224 12.35 -7.69 -5.96
CA LEU A 224 12.16 -6.24 -6.12
C LEU A 224 10.82 -5.89 -6.76
N ASP A 225 10.35 -6.71 -7.70
CA ASP A 225 9.03 -6.57 -8.33
C ASP A 225 7.92 -6.66 -7.28
N ARG A 226 8.06 -7.60 -6.34
CA ARG A 226 7.11 -7.80 -5.25
C ARG A 226 7.13 -6.67 -4.24
N LEU A 227 8.30 -6.16 -3.87
CA LEU A 227 8.41 -4.94 -3.06
C LEU A 227 7.74 -3.72 -3.71
N ALA A 228 7.71 -3.68 -5.04
CA ALA A 228 7.06 -2.64 -5.82
C ALA A 228 5.57 -2.89 -6.09
N MET A 229 5.02 -4.08 -5.86
CA MET A 229 3.72 -4.47 -6.44
C MET A 229 2.48 -3.97 -5.70
N TRP A 230 2.56 -3.48 -4.46
CA TRP A 230 1.40 -3.04 -3.67
C TRP A 230 1.76 -1.93 -2.67
N PRO A 231 0.78 -1.17 -2.13
CA PRO A 231 0.98 -0.41 -0.91
C PRO A 231 1.04 -1.44 0.21
N ASN A 232 2.25 -1.75 0.64
CA ASN A 232 2.54 -2.87 1.52
C ASN A 232 2.16 -2.54 2.97
N GLY A 233 0.89 -2.50 3.35
CA GLY A 233 0.54 -2.37 4.76
C GLY A 233 -0.87 -1.91 5.10
N MET A 234 -1.23 -2.24 6.34
CA MET A 234 -2.48 -1.95 7.07
C MET A 234 -3.78 -2.58 6.57
N GLN A 235 -3.77 -3.45 5.56
CA GLN A 235 -4.92 -4.34 5.34
C GLN A 235 -4.75 -5.62 6.16
N PRO A 236 -5.81 -6.16 6.79
CA PRO A 236 -5.75 -7.48 7.39
C PRO A 236 -5.24 -8.52 6.39
N GLY A 237 -4.14 -9.20 6.73
CA GLY A 237 -3.49 -10.17 5.86
C GLY A 237 -2.56 -9.60 4.77
N SER A 238 -2.28 -8.30 4.76
CA SER A 238 -1.22 -7.71 3.93
C SER A 238 0.13 -7.72 4.64
N GLU A 239 1.19 -7.85 3.87
CA GLU A 239 2.56 -7.65 4.34
C GLU A 239 2.76 -6.20 4.78
N ARG A 240 3.03 -6.00 6.08
CA ARG A 240 3.20 -4.67 6.68
C ARG A 240 4.57 -4.07 6.39
N LEU A 241 5.59 -4.92 6.23
CA LEU A 241 7.02 -4.62 6.04
C LEU A 241 7.67 -3.79 7.17
N PHE A 242 7.09 -2.66 7.55
CA PHE A 242 7.58 -1.78 8.62
C PHE A 242 6.41 -1.43 9.53
N VAL A 243 6.63 -1.56 10.82
CA VAL A 243 5.69 -1.11 11.85
C VAL A 243 6.46 -0.30 12.89
N PRO A 244 5.87 0.73 13.51
CA PRO A 244 6.57 1.60 14.45
C PRO A 244 6.90 0.83 15.73
N LYS A 245 8.11 0.25 15.80
CA LYS A 245 8.54 -0.60 16.91
C LYS A 245 8.39 0.15 18.24
N HIS A 246 8.84 1.40 18.27
CA HIS A 246 8.81 2.26 19.46
C HIS A 246 7.41 2.43 20.05
N TYR A 247 6.38 2.39 19.20
CA TYR A 247 5.00 2.50 19.63
C TYR A 247 4.42 1.13 20.00
N LEU A 248 4.64 0.10 19.18
CA LEU A 248 3.94 -1.18 19.31
C LEU A 248 4.54 -2.13 20.36
N GLU A 249 5.84 -2.02 20.66
CA GLU A 249 6.53 -2.91 21.59
C GLU A 249 5.87 -2.94 22.97
N GLN A 250 5.30 -1.81 23.42
CA GLN A 250 4.61 -1.71 24.72
C GLN A 250 3.33 -2.55 24.80
N PHE A 251 2.72 -2.91 23.67
CA PHE A 251 1.51 -3.73 23.59
C PHE A 251 1.82 -5.20 23.31
N ASN A 252 3.08 -5.53 23.05
CA ASN A 252 3.51 -6.88 22.71
C ASN A 252 3.60 -7.77 23.97
N PRO A 253 2.88 -8.91 24.05
CA PRO A 253 2.90 -9.82 25.20
C PRO A 253 4.27 -10.37 25.59
N LYS A 254 5.23 -10.41 24.65
CA LYS A 254 6.61 -10.84 24.91
C LYS A 254 7.37 -9.83 25.77
N PHE A 255 7.05 -8.54 25.63
CA PHE A 255 7.77 -7.44 26.28
C PHE A 255 6.97 -6.78 27.41
N ASN A 256 5.64 -6.92 27.39
CA ASN A 256 4.75 -6.40 28.42
C ASN A 256 3.81 -7.50 28.95
N SER A 257 4.03 -7.92 30.19
CA SER A 257 3.24 -8.96 30.86
C SER A 257 1.80 -8.55 31.22
N GLU A 258 1.41 -7.30 31.00
CA GLU A 258 0.01 -6.87 31.09
C GLU A 258 -0.86 -7.55 30.02
N TYR A 259 -0.27 -7.86 28.86
CA TYR A 259 -0.95 -8.49 27.75
C TYR A 259 -0.58 -9.97 27.64
N THR A 260 -1.57 -10.80 27.31
CA THR A 260 -1.39 -12.26 27.13
C THR A 260 -1.65 -12.71 25.69
N THR A 261 -2.22 -11.83 24.85
CA THR A 261 -2.53 -12.05 23.43
C THR A 261 -2.14 -10.82 22.62
N TYR A 262 -1.99 -10.98 21.31
CA TYR A 262 -1.69 -9.89 20.38
C TYR A 262 -2.92 -9.05 19.98
N GLU A 263 -4.09 -9.28 20.58
CA GLU A 263 -5.33 -8.59 20.21
C GLU A 263 -5.21 -7.07 20.36
N VAL A 264 -4.70 -6.59 21.51
CA VAL A 264 -4.50 -5.16 21.74
C VAL A 264 -3.37 -4.62 20.86
N HIS A 265 -2.29 -5.38 20.66
CA HIS A 265 -1.21 -5.00 19.76
C HIS A 265 -1.71 -4.78 18.32
N ASP A 266 -2.50 -5.70 17.79
CA ASP A 266 -3.08 -5.59 16.45
C ASP A 266 -4.13 -4.47 16.37
N GLU A 267 -4.94 -4.27 17.41
CA GLU A 267 -5.87 -3.13 17.50
C GLU A 267 -5.12 -1.80 17.43
N LYS A 268 -4.03 -1.62 18.18
CA LYS A 268 -3.23 -0.39 18.17
C LYS A 268 -2.48 -0.14 16.87
N MET A 269 -2.32 -1.17 16.05
CA MET A 269 -1.77 -1.01 14.70
C MET A 269 -2.83 -0.59 13.67
N ASP A 270 -4.10 -0.88 13.93
CA ASP A 270 -5.18 -0.53 13.02
C ASP A 270 -5.59 0.93 13.22
N TRP A 271 -5.17 1.80 12.31
CA TRP A 271 -5.52 3.23 12.32
C TRP A 271 -7.03 3.51 12.24
N ARG A 272 -7.86 2.50 11.95
CA ARG A 272 -9.33 2.61 11.89
C ARG A 272 -10.01 2.33 13.23
N ALA A 273 -9.31 1.68 14.17
CA ALA A 273 -9.82 1.27 15.48
C ALA A 273 -9.60 2.37 16.53
#